data_AF-A0A9E0I3B1-F1
#
_entry.id   AF-A0A9E0I3B1-F1
#
_cell.length_a   1.000
_cell.length_b   1.000
_cell.length_c   1.000
_cell.angle_alpha   90.00
_cell.angle_beta   90.00
_cell.angle_gamma   90.00
#
_symmetry.space_group_name_H-M   'P 1'
#
loop_
_entity.id
_entity.type
_entity.pdbx_description
1 polymer ?
#
loop_
_entity_poly.entity_id
_entity_poly.type
_entity_poly.pdbx_seq_one_letter_code
_entity_poly.pdbx_strand_id
1 'polypeptide(L)'
;MNTLIRWLRHLWLDAADSRRCLTRAGLQRMEEAVTRSEARHLGELRLCVEGGLRMSELWRGVDASQRAVQVFSQLRVWDTAHNNGVLIYLLLADRRIEILADRGLHSRTAPDFWTTLARRLSDTLH
;
A
#
# COMPACT_ATOMS: atom_id res chain seq x y z
N MET A 1 0.22 4.57 -21.46
CA MET A 1 -0.89 5.31 -20.83
C MET A 1 -0.45 6.78 -20.77
N ASN A 2 -1.13 7.70 -21.45
CA ASN A 2 -0.62 9.07 -21.68
C ASN A 2 -0.32 9.80 -20.36
N THR A 3 0.89 10.34 -20.24
CA THR A 3 1.39 11.07 -19.06
C THR A 3 0.39 12.16 -18.64
N LEU A 4 -0.19 12.90 -19.58
CA LEU A 4 -1.22 13.91 -19.32
C LEU A 4 -2.46 13.37 -18.59
N ILE A 5 -2.95 12.18 -18.95
CA ILE A 5 -4.12 11.55 -18.30
C ILE A 5 -3.79 11.11 -16.87
N ARG A 6 -2.56 10.65 -16.64
CA ARG A 6 -2.08 10.30 -15.29
C ARG A 6 -2.08 11.54 -14.40
N TRP A 7 -1.53 12.64 -14.89
CA TRP A 7 -1.49 13.92 -14.16
C TRP A 7 -2.88 14.46 -13.82
N LEU A 8 -3.81 14.44 -14.78
CA LEU A 8 -5.22 14.82 -14.56
C LEU A 8 -5.89 13.97 -13.47
N ARG A 9 -5.66 12.66 -13.44
CA ARG A 9 -6.21 11.77 -12.40
C ARG A 9 -5.69 12.10 -11.00
N HIS A 10 -4.40 12.37 -10.86
CA HIS A 10 -3.82 12.73 -9.56
C HIS A 10 -4.21 14.14 -9.10
N LEU A 11 -4.50 15.06 -10.04
CA LEU A 11 -5.02 16.39 -9.74
C LEU A 11 -6.50 16.38 -9.34
N TRP A 12 -7.31 15.47 -9.91
CA TRP A 12 -8.73 15.37 -9.62
C TRP A 12 -9.07 14.53 -8.38
N LEU A 13 -8.26 13.52 -8.04
CA LEU A 13 -8.36 12.81 -6.76
C LEU A 13 -7.71 13.63 -5.64
N ASP A 14 -8.29 14.80 -5.39
CA ASP A 14 -8.02 15.58 -4.19
C ASP A 14 -8.52 14.80 -2.97
N ALA A 15 -7.89 15.02 -1.81
CA ALA A 15 -7.88 14.12 -0.64
C ALA A 15 -9.27 13.68 -0.12
N ALA A 16 -10.37 14.32 -0.55
CA ALA A 16 -11.75 14.01 -0.21
C ALA A 16 -12.30 12.69 -0.82
N ASP A 17 -11.86 12.27 -2.02
CA ASP A 17 -12.40 11.06 -2.68
C ASP A 17 -11.78 9.76 -2.15
N SER A 18 -10.55 9.84 -1.61
CA SER A 18 -9.88 8.71 -0.95
C SER A 18 -10.66 8.18 0.26
N ARG A 19 -11.41 9.05 0.95
CA ARG A 19 -12.28 8.70 2.09
C ARG A 19 -13.60 8.03 1.68
N ARG A 20 -14.01 8.12 0.41
CA ARG A 20 -15.27 7.53 -0.08
C ARG A 20 -15.09 6.12 -0.63
N CYS A 21 -13.92 5.83 -1.22
CA CYS A 21 -13.63 4.50 -1.76
C CYS A 21 -13.27 3.49 -0.66
N LEU A 22 -12.65 3.92 0.44
CA LEU A 22 -12.63 3.14 1.69
C LEU A 22 -13.73 3.59 2.63
N THR A 23 -14.90 2.97 2.51
CA THR A 23 -15.91 3.06 3.58
C THR A 23 -15.24 2.62 4.89
N ARG A 24 -15.49 3.32 6.01
CA ARG A 24 -14.99 2.92 7.35
C ARG A 24 -15.18 1.43 7.64
N ALA A 25 -16.28 0.85 7.16
CA ALA A 25 -16.60 -0.57 7.28
C ALA A 25 -15.65 -1.51 6.50
N GLY A 26 -15.06 -1.06 5.39
CA GLY A 26 -14.04 -1.81 4.65
C GLY A 26 -12.70 -1.79 5.39
N LEU A 27 -12.32 -0.62 5.92
CA LEU A 27 -11.14 -0.44 6.76
C LEU A 27 -11.23 -1.28 8.04
N GLN A 28 -12.38 -1.27 8.72
CA GLN A 28 -12.65 -2.10 9.90
C GLN A 28 -12.60 -3.59 9.59
N ARG A 29 -13.15 -4.05 8.45
CA ARG A 29 -13.06 -5.47 8.07
C ARG A 29 -11.62 -5.90 7.79
N MET A 30 -10.80 -5.02 7.22
CA MET A 30 -9.38 -5.28 7.03
C MET A 30 -8.65 -5.30 8.36
N GLU A 31 -8.92 -4.34 9.24
CA GLU A 31 -8.36 -4.27 10.60
C GLU A 31 -8.73 -5.52 11.41
N GLU A 32 -9.99 -5.96 11.41
CA GLU A 32 -10.44 -7.19 12.06
C GLU A 32 -9.84 -8.47 11.46
N ALA A 33 -9.56 -8.48 10.15
CA ALA A 33 -8.88 -9.59 9.49
C ALA A 33 -7.40 -9.63 9.86
N VAL A 34 -6.76 -8.45 9.93
CA VAL A 34 -5.40 -8.26 10.44
C VAL A 34 -5.32 -8.71 11.89
N THR A 35 -6.12 -8.16 12.80
CA THR A 35 -6.12 -8.53 14.23
C THR A 35 -6.33 -10.03 14.45
N ARG A 36 -7.20 -10.68 13.67
CA ARG A 36 -7.36 -12.15 13.73
C ARG A 36 -6.14 -12.92 13.21
N SER A 37 -5.43 -12.37 12.23
CA SER A 37 -4.20 -12.96 11.70
C SER A 37 -3.04 -12.74 12.69
N GLU A 38 -2.94 -11.56 13.29
CA GLU A 38 -1.95 -11.20 14.32
C GLU A 38 -2.14 -12.03 15.61
N ALA A 39 -3.37 -12.40 15.95
CA ALA A 39 -3.65 -13.34 17.04
C ALA A 39 -3.05 -14.75 16.81
N ARG A 40 -2.65 -15.09 15.58
CA ARG A 40 -2.04 -16.38 15.23
C ARG A 40 -0.57 -16.25 14.83
N HIS A 41 -0.10 -15.06 14.47
CA HIS A 41 1.23 -14.82 13.93
C HIS A 41 1.76 -13.48 14.45
N LEU A 42 3.02 -13.43 14.90
CA LEU A 42 3.60 -12.24 15.55
C LEU A 42 3.71 -10.97 14.67
N GLY A 43 3.30 -11.01 13.39
CA GLY A 43 3.50 -9.93 12.41
C GLY A 43 2.72 -8.67 12.74
N GLU A 44 3.25 -7.49 12.40
CA GLU A 44 2.50 -6.23 12.46
C GLU A 44 2.12 -5.79 11.05
N LEU A 45 0.83 -5.64 10.77
CA LEU A 45 0.38 -5.18 9.44
C LEU A 45 -0.05 -3.70 9.47
N ARG A 46 0.49 -2.90 8.54
CA ARG A 46 0.15 -1.49 8.35
C ARG A 46 -0.46 -1.27 6.98
N LEU A 47 -1.63 -0.63 6.94
CA LEU A 47 -2.31 -0.25 5.69
C LEU A 47 -2.15 1.26 5.48
N CYS A 48 -1.59 1.65 4.33
CA CYS A 48 -1.52 3.03 3.88
C CYS A 48 -2.30 3.20 2.58
N VAL A 49 -3.18 4.21 2.54
CA VAL A 49 -3.94 4.54 1.33
C VAL A 49 -3.71 5.99 0.97
N GLU A 50 -3.26 6.22 -0.27
CA GLU A 50 -3.10 7.55 -0.85
C GLU A 50 -4.06 7.73 -2.03
N GLY A 51 -4.76 8.86 -2.07
CA GLY A 51 -5.65 9.23 -3.19
C GLY A 51 -4.86 9.44 -4.48
N GLY A 52 -3.75 10.13 -4.40
CA GLY A 52 -2.85 10.44 -5.50
C GLY A 52 -1.48 10.88 -4.99
N LEU A 53 -0.49 10.92 -5.88
CA LEU A 53 0.85 11.43 -5.58
C LEU A 53 0.83 12.96 -5.55
N ARG A 54 1.70 13.58 -4.72
CA ARG A 54 1.88 15.03 -4.71
C ARG A 54 2.45 15.48 -6.05
N MET A 55 2.16 16.73 -6.44
CA MET A 55 2.67 17.27 -7.71
C MET A 55 4.19 17.14 -7.82
N SER A 56 4.94 17.46 -6.77
CA SER A 56 6.40 17.31 -6.74
C SER A 56 6.88 15.88 -7.03
N GLU A 57 6.10 14.87 -6.64
CA GLU A 57 6.42 13.46 -6.85
C GLU A 57 6.10 13.05 -8.29
N LEU A 58 5.00 13.57 -8.87
CA LEU A 58 4.68 13.40 -10.28
C LEU A 58 5.71 14.05 -11.20
N TRP A 59 6.16 15.27 -10.88
CA TRP A 59 7.24 15.96 -11.60
C TRP A 59 8.52 15.14 -11.60
N ARG A 60 8.82 14.45 -10.50
CA ARG A 60 9.98 13.55 -10.37
C ARG A 60 9.77 12.17 -11.01
N GLY A 61 8.60 11.90 -11.58
CA GLY A 61 8.27 10.61 -12.20
C GLY A 61 8.12 9.46 -11.20
N VAL A 62 7.82 9.76 -9.93
CA VAL A 62 7.66 8.73 -8.90
C VAL A 62 6.50 7.79 -9.26
N ASP A 63 6.74 6.49 -9.10
CA ASP A 63 5.74 5.45 -9.26
C ASP A 63 5.23 4.93 -7.91
N ALA A 64 4.21 4.07 -7.95
CA ALA A 64 3.60 3.50 -6.75
C ALA A 64 4.61 2.70 -5.91
N SER A 65 5.52 1.96 -6.55
CA SER A 65 6.53 1.14 -5.88
C SER A 65 7.53 2.01 -5.11
N GLN A 66 8.10 3.02 -5.76
CA GLN A 66 9.01 3.99 -5.14
C GLN A 66 8.32 4.72 -3.99
N ARG A 67 7.05 5.10 -4.16
CA ARG A 67 6.28 5.74 -3.10
C ARG A 67 6.04 4.80 -1.92
N ALA A 68 5.70 3.55 -2.18
CA ALA A 68 5.49 2.55 -1.13
C ALA A 68 6.77 2.33 -0.28
N VAL A 69 7.96 2.31 -0.90
CA VAL A 69 9.25 2.25 -0.17
C VAL A 69 9.46 3.49 0.71
N GLN A 70 9.12 4.68 0.23
CA GLN A 70 9.21 5.91 1.03
C GLN A 70 8.24 5.88 2.21
N VAL A 71 7.01 5.40 2.01
CA VAL A 71 6.01 5.28 3.07
C VAL A 71 6.44 4.24 4.11
N PHE A 72 6.96 3.10 3.66
CA PHE A 72 7.57 2.09 4.54
C PHE A 72 8.63 2.75 5.41
N SER A 73 9.48 3.59 4.78
CA SER A 73 10.52 4.42 5.40
C SER A 73 10.00 5.39 6.46
N GLN A 74 8.99 6.18 6.11
CA GLN A 74 8.45 7.22 6.97
C GLN A 74 7.70 6.66 8.17
N LEU A 75 6.95 5.57 7.97
CA LEU A 75 6.15 4.92 9.01
C LEU A 75 6.98 3.97 9.90
N ARG A 76 8.28 3.82 9.61
CA ARG A 76 9.20 2.91 10.33
C ARG A 76 8.61 1.51 10.47
N VAL A 77 8.09 0.96 9.37
CA VAL A 77 7.35 -0.31 9.43
C VAL A 77 8.24 -1.48 9.88
N TRP A 78 9.56 -1.37 9.69
CA TRP A 78 10.56 -2.34 10.18
C TRP A 78 10.84 -2.24 11.69
N ASP A 79 10.43 -1.15 12.36
CA ASP A 79 10.74 -0.89 13.77
C ASP A 79 9.74 -1.64 14.66
N THR A 80 9.76 -2.96 14.54
CA THR A 80 8.91 -3.89 15.29
C THR A 80 9.81 -4.84 16.05
N ALA A 81 9.41 -5.23 17.26
CA ALA A 81 10.24 -6.07 18.14
C ALA A 81 10.67 -7.40 17.49
N HIS A 82 9.95 -7.84 16.45
CA HIS A 82 10.15 -9.12 15.78
C HIS A 82 10.55 -8.99 14.30
N ASN A 83 10.86 -7.77 13.80
CA ASN A 83 11.22 -7.49 12.39
C ASN A 83 10.25 -8.11 11.37
N ASN A 84 8.96 -8.02 11.67
CA ASN A 84 7.90 -8.69 10.93
C ASN A 84 6.78 -7.73 10.55
N GLY A 85 7.15 -6.48 10.32
CA GLY A 85 6.27 -5.48 9.77
C GLY A 85 5.95 -5.75 8.30
N VAL A 86 4.67 -5.61 7.93
CA VAL A 86 4.19 -5.64 6.54
C VAL A 86 3.44 -4.34 6.25
N LEU A 87 3.80 -3.65 5.18
CA LEU A 87 3.05 -2.53 4.63
C LEU A 87 2.24 -2.99 3.43
N ILE A 88 0.94 -2.72 3.46
CA ILE A 88 0.08 -2.71 2.28
C ILE A 88 -0.13 -1.25 1.88
N TYR A 89 0.31 -0.87 0.70
CA TYR A 89 0.18 0.47 0.15
C TYR A 89 -0.78 0.48 -1.04
N LEU A 90 -1.78 1.35 -1.02
CA LEU A 90 -2.78 1.50 -2.09
C LEU A 90 -2.73 2.93 -2.63
N LEU A 91 -2.42 3.08 -3.92
CA LEU A 91 -2.50 4.34 -4.65
C LEU A 91 -3.74 4.34 -5.55
N LEU A 92 -4.77 5.06 -5.13
CA LEU A 92 -6.09 5.02 -5.77
C LEU A 92 -6.09 5.57 -7.20
N ALA A 93 -5.41 6.70 -7.44
CA ALA A 93 -5.35 7.31 -8.77
C ALA A 93 -4.71 6.42 -9.85
N ASP A 94 -3.73 5.60 -9.46
CA ASP A 94 -3.09 4.62 -10.33
C ASP A 94 -3.75 3.23 -10.24
N ARG A 95 -4.71 3.02 -9.31
CA ARG A 95 -5.29 1.72 -8.93
C ARG A 95 -4.23 0.63 -8.72
N ARG A 96 -3.17 0.99 -8.00
CA ARG A 96 -2.03 0.11 -7.73
C ARG A 96 -1.99 -0.26 -6.26
N ILE A 97 -1.74 -1.54 -5.99
CA ILE A 97 -1.43 -2.06 -4.67
C ILE A 97 0.02 -2.54 -4.67
N GLU A 98 0.76 -2.12 -3.65
CA GLU A 98 2.12 -2.57 -3.37
C GLU A 98 2.15 -3.21 -1.97
N ILE A 99 2.90 -4.30 -1.81
CA ILE A 99 3.06 -4.97 -0.52
C ILE A 99 4.54 -5.09 -0.21
N LEU A 100 4.98 -4.50 0.90
CA LEU A 100 6.36 -4.53 1.35
C LEU A 100 6.43 -5.23 2.70
N ALA A 101 7.28 -6.25 2.81
CA ALA A 101 7.53 -6.95 4.06
C ALA A 101 8.95 -6.68 4.55
N ASP A 102 9.13 -6.58 5.86
CA ASP A 102 10.44 -6.45 6.48
C ASP A 102 11.29 -7.75 6.32
N ARG A 103 12.59 -7.62 6.55
CA ARG A 103 13.61 -8.67 6.34
C ARG A 103 13.32 -9.95 7.12
N GLY A 104 12.73 -9.85 8.31
CA GLY A 104 12.38 -11.02 9.12
C GLY A 104 11.31 -11.90 8.48
N LEU A 105 10.38 -11.31 7.73
CA LEU A 105 9.39 -12.04 6.92
C LEU A 105 9.95 -12.45 5.56
N HIS A 106 10.78 -11.60 4.94
CA HIS A 106 11.40 -11.89 3.65
C HIS A 106 12.25 -13.17 3.65
N SER A 107 12.83 -13.54 4.80
CA SER A 107 13.57 -14.80 4.99
C SER A 107 12.68 -16.05 5.09
N ARG A 108 11.38 -15.89 5.36
CA ARG A 108 10.41 -16.98 5.60
C ARG A 108 9.40 -17.17 4.46
N THR A 109 9.39 -16.28 3.48
CA THR A 109 8.49 -16.33 2.32
C THR A 109 9.28 -16.43 1.02
N ALA A 110 8.70 -17.10 0.02
CA ALA A 110 9.28 -17.12 -1.33
C ALA A 110 9.46 -15.69 -1.88
N PRO A 111 10.54 -15.42 -2.65
CA PRO A 111 10.87 -14.08 -3.13
C PRO A 111 9.72 -13.36 -3.86
N ASP A 112 8.90 -14.13 -4.60
CA ASP A 112 7.83 -13.57 -5.43
C ASP A 112 6.43 -13.61 -4.77
N PHE A 113 6.34 -14.10 -3.54
CA PHE A 113 5.05 -14.27 -2.85
C PHE A 113 4.30 -12.94 -2.72
N TRP A 114 4.96 -11.92 -2.18
CA TRP A 114 4.37 -10.61 -1.93
C TRP A 114 4.03 -9.87 -3.22
N THR A 115 4.92 -9.92 -4.21
CA THR A 115 4.70 -9.34 -5.55
C THR A 115 3.51 -10.00 -6.26
N THR A 116 3.38 -11.32 -6.15
CA THR A 116 2.28 -12.06 -6.77
C THR A 116 0.95 -11.76 -6.08
N LEU A 117 0.95 -11.65 -4.75
CA LEU A 117 -0.23 -11.27 -3.97
C LEU A 117 -0.69 -9.84 -4.32
N ALA A 118 0.25 -8.89 -4.38
CA ALA A 118 -0.01 -7.49 -4.73
C ALA A 118 -0.63 -7.37 -6.13
N ARG A 119 -0.10 -8.13 -7.11
CA ARG A 119 -0.64 -8.20 -8.47
C ARG A 119 -2.07 -8.72 -8.48
N ARG A 120 -2.33 -9.85 -7.81
CA ARG A 120 -3.66 -10.46 -7.74
C ARG A 120 -4.71 -9.53 -7.12
N LEU A 121 -4.33 -8.79 -6.08
CA LEU A 121 -5.20 -7.78 -5.47
C LEU A 121 -5.43 -6.57 -6.38
N SER A 122 -4.40 -6.15 -7.13
CA SER A 122 -4.52 -5.06 -8.10
C SER A 122 -5.44 -5.42 -9.27
N ASP A 123 -5.45 -6.68 -9.70
CA ASP A 123 -6.32 -7.16 -10.78
C ASP A 123 -7.81 -7.12 -10.37
N THR A 124 -8.11 -7.18 -9.07
CA THR A 124 -9.49 -7.09 -8.55
C THR A 124 -10.03 -5.65 -8.50
N LEU A 125 -9.18 -4.64 -8.75
CA LEU A 125 -9.56 -3.22 -8.83
C LEU A 125 -9.97 -2.77 -10.24
N HIS A 126 -9.99 -3.70 -11.22
CA HIS A 126 -10.49 -3.50 -12.58
C HIS A 126 -11.92 -4.03 -12.73
#